data_AF-A0A563W1Z7-F1
#
_entry.id   AF-A0A563W1Z7-F1
#
_cell.length_a   1.000
_cell.length_b   1.000
_cell.length_c   1.000
_cell.angle_alpha   90.00
_cell.angle_beta   90.00
_cell.angle_gamma   90.00
#
_symmetry.space_group_name_H-M   'P 1'
#
loop_
_entity.id
_entity.type
_entity.pdbx_description
1 polymer ?
#
loop_
_entity_poly.entity_id
_entity_poly.type
_entity_poly.pdbx_seq_one_letter_code
_entity_poly.pdbx_strand_id
1 'polypeptide(L)'
;MANIAYLYIDPLLESAAEAYNWQRKVDCVYQDFGQRTELQKLIADCQDNPPEYLLLRQIEELGDTVAEICDRLKLLESLGVDVIADLQNYQSSAWQKREITEIKADLSKLLQSVTKSKLINRLKQGHARNRLKTLPPPGKAPYGYRRGQDKYIIDKSTAPVVKDFFERFILFGSLRGAVRYLEKRYGKKIAPSTGKNWLTNPVYRGDLKYKK
;
A
#
# COMPACT_ATOMS: atom_id res chain seq x y z
N MET A 1 15.08 32.41 8.91
CA MET A 1 14.25 31.70 7.91
C MET A 1 13.94 30.33 8.49
N ALA A 2 12.70 29.89 8.43
CA ALA A 2 12.30 28.59 8.98
C ALA A 2 12.55 27.49 7.94
N ASN A 3 12.98 26.32 8.40
CA ASN A 3 13.07 25.11 7.60
C ASN A 3 11.88 24.23 7.95
N ILE A 4 11.02 23.96 6.97
CA ILE A 4 9.79 23.21 7.24
C ILE A 4 9.79 21.90 6.49
N ALA A 5 9.05 20.93 7.03
CA ALA A 5 8.78 19.68 6.36
C ALA A 5 7.28 19.43 6.30
N TYR A 6 6.85 18.69 5.28
CA TYR A 6 5.49 18.22 5.15
C TYR A 6 5.47 16.70 4.99
N LEU A 7 4.57 16.06 5.73
CA LEU A 7 4.41 14.62 5.77
C LEU A 7 2.95 14.26 5.54
N TYR A 8 2.68 13.51 4.48
CA TYR A 8 1.34 12.95 4.22
C TYR A 8 1.33 11.46 4.53
N ILE A 9 0.47 11.04 5.45
CA ILE A 9 0.30 9.64 5.83
C ILE A 9 -1.08 9.17 5.35
N ASP A 10 -1.11 8.17 4.46
CA ASP A 10 -2.37 7.54 4.07
C ASP A 10 -2.81 6.53 5.15
N PRO A 11 -3.92 6.75 5.87
CA PRO A 11 -4.36 5.88 6.96
C PRO A 11 -4.71 4.45 6.52
N LEU A 12 -4.92 4.23 5.22
CA LEU A 12 -5.18 2.89 4.67
C LEU A 12 -3.89 2.12 4.36
N LEU A 13 -2.75 2.80 4.25
CA LEU A 13 -1.49 2.23 3.77
C LEU A 13 -0.38 2.29 4.83
N GLU A 14 -0.39 3.30 5.69
CA GLU A 14 0.69 3.66 6.60
C GLU A 14 0.16 3.86 8.03
N SER A 15 1.02 3.64 9.02
CA SER A 15 0.71 3.87 10.44
C SER A 15 1.19 5.24 10.87
N ALA A 16 0.41 5.95 11.69
CA ALA A 16 0.79 7.25 12.24
C ALA A 16 1.96 7.17 13.25
N ALA A 17 2.28 5.98 13.76
CA ALA A 17 3.24 5.80 14.85
C ALA A 17 4.72 5.87 14.42
N GLU A 18 5.01 5.96 13.13
CA GLU A 18 6.38 6.00 12.61
C GLU A 18 6.78 7.45 12.32
N ALA A 19 7.64 8.01 13.18
CA ALA A 19 8.25 9.30 12.91
C ALA A 19 9.22 9.18 11.73
N TYR A 20 9.04 10.00 10.69
CA TYR A 20 9.98 10.06 9.59
C TYR A 20 11.26 10.79 10.02
N ASN A 21 12.41 10.14 9.80
CA ASN A 21 13.71 10.71 10.16
C ASN A 21 14.25 11.55 9.00
N TRP A 22 14.05 12.87 9.09
CA TRP A 22 14.55 13.84 8.11
C TRP A 22 16.07 13.91 8.12
N GLN A 23 16.68 13.93 6.94
CA GLN A 23 18.14 13.99 6.83
C GLN A 23 18.70 15.41 7.01
N ARG A 24 17.84 16.42 6.97
CA ARG A 24 18.17 17.84 7.11
C ARG A 24 17.48 18.41 8.35
N LYS A 25 17.94 19.58 8.79
CA LYS A 25 17.34 20.28 9.92
C LYS A 25 15.89 20.67 9.60
N VAL A 26 14.97 20.38 10.51
CA VAL A 26 13.57 20.79 10.39
C VAL A 26 13.18 21.54 11.65
N ASP A 27 12.69 22.77 11.48
CA ASP A 27 12.21 23.62 12.57
C ASP A 27 10.71 23.35 12.85
N CYS A 28 9.92 22.99 11.82
CA CYS A 28 8.50 22.65 11.95
C CYS A 28 8.08 21.55 10.96
N VAL A 29 7.21 20.64 11.38
CA VAL A 29 6.63 19.58 10.53
C VAL A 29 5.12 19.75 10.45
N TYR A 30 4.61 19.97 9.24
CA TYR A 30 3.19 19.88 8.93
C TYR A 30 2.86 18.42 8.61
N GLN A 31 1.85 17.86 9.27
CA GLN A 31 1.55 16.44 9.14
C GLN A 31 0.05 16.20 8.94
N ASP A 32 -0.29 15.53 7.85
CA ASP A 32 -1.66 15.08 7.58
C ASP A 32 -1.76 13.55 7.74
N PHE A 33 -2.77 13.07 8.45
CA PHE A 33 -3.13 11.65 8.55
C PHE A 33 -4.41 11.39 7.75
N GLY A 34 -4.25 11.30 6.43
CA GLY A 34 -5.33 11.49 5.48
C GLY A 34 -5.88 12.92 5.56
N GLN A 35 -6.72 13.29 4.57
CA GLN A 35 -7.12 14.69 4.38
C GLN A 35 -5.87 15.58 4.14
N ARG A 36 -6.04 16.83 3.72
CA ARG A 36 -4.90 17.68 3.28
C ARG A 36 -5.00 19.06 3.91
N THR A 37 -5.35 19.09 5.19
CA THR A 37 -5.68 20.33 5.89
C THR A 37 -4.41 21.03 6.34
N GLU A 38 -3.41 20.28 6.83
CA GLU A 38 -2.11 20.86 7.17
C GLU A 38 -1.32 21.26 5.92
N LEU A 39 -1.49 20.58 4.78
CA LEU A 39 -0.95 21.05 3.51
C LEU A 39 -1.53 22.41 3.09
N GLN A 40 -2.83 22.62 3.29
CA GLN A 40 -3.47 23.90 2.96
C GLN A 40 -2.95 25.02 3.87
N LYS A 41 -2.80 24.75 5.17
CA LYS A 41 -2.17 25.69 6.10
C LYS A 41 -0.74 26.01 5.70
N LEU A 42 0.08 24.99 5.43
CA LEU A 42 1.46 25.17 4.96
C LEU A 42 1.53 26.09 3.76
N ILE A 43 0.67 25.89 2.76
CA ILE A 43 0.65 26.74 1.56
C ILE A 43 0.29 28.19 1.92
N ALA A 44 -0.65 28.40 2.84
CA ALA A 44 -1.00 29.75 3.32
C ALA A 44 0.15 30.39 4.11
N ASP A 45 0.78 29.64 5.01
CA ASP A 45 1.91 30.12 5.82
C ASP A 45 3.12 30.47 4.93
N CYS A 46 3.33 29.73 3.84
CA CYS A 46 4.35 30.04 2.82
C CYS A 46 4.06 31.33 2.04
N GLN A 47 2.79 31.75 1.92
CA GLN A 47 2.44 33.02 1.27
C GLN A 47 2.79 34.23 2.16
N ASP A 48 2.62 34.08 3.48
CA ASP A 48 2.91 35.14 4.45
C ASP A 48 4.41 35.21 4.80
N ASN A 49 5.07 34.06 4.96
CA ASN A 49 6.48 33.97 5.34
C ASN A 49 7.15 32.74 4.70
N PRO A 50 7.69 32.89 3.46
CA PRO A 50 8.25 31.76 2.74
C PRO A 50 9.48 31.18 3.46
N PRO A 51 9.51 29.86 3.70
CA PRO A 51 10.67 29.18 4.28
C PRO A 51 11.85 29.15 3.31
N GLU A 52 13.05 28.86 3.83
CA GLU A 52 14.23 28.66 2.98
C GLU A 52 14.06 27.41 2.09
N TYR A 53 13.57 26.33 2.69
CA TYR A 53 13.21 25.12 1.97
C TYR A 53 12.05 24.37 2.61
N LEU A 54 11.38 23.58 1.76
CA LEU A 54 10.35 22.61 2.14
C LEU A 54 10.87 21.19 1.89
N LEU A 55 10.90 20.36 2.94
CA LEU A 55 11.19 18.94 2.81
C LEU A 55 9.91 18.12 2.64
N LEU A 56 9.97 17.16 1.73
CA LEU A 56 8.97 16.12 1.47
C LEU A 56 9.65 14.77 1.50
N ARG A 57 8.94 13.68 1.81
CA ARG A 57 9.50 12.35 1.54
C ARG A 57 9.55 12.13 0.03
N GLN A 58 8.46 12.48 -0.65
CA GLN A 58 8.24 12.30 -2.08
C GLN A 58 7.31 13.41 -2.60
N ILE A 59 7.47 13.85 -3.84
CA ILE A 59 6.61 14.90 -4.41
C ILE A 59 5.13 14.47 -4.52
N GLU A 60 4.87 13.16 -4.57
CA GLU A 60 3.54 12.56 -4.53
C GLU A 60 2.73 12.97 -3.30
N GLU A 61 3.40 13.39 -2.24
CA GLU A 61 2.75 13.88 -1.02
C GLU A 61 2.04 15.20 -1.23
N LEU A 62 2.35 15.98 -2.28
CA LEU A 62 1.69 17.25 -2.54
C LEU A 62 0.27 17.12 -3.09
N GLY A 63 -0.16 15.97 -3.60
CA GLY A 63 -1.52 15.86 -4.15
C GLY A 63 -1.94 14.48 -4.60
N ASP A 64 -3.22 14.30 -4.93
CA ASP A 64 -3.76 12.99 -5.28
C ASP A 64 -3.69 12.72 -6.78
N THR A 65 -3.66 13.78 -7.58
CA THR A 65 -3.47 13.75 -9.03
C THR A 65 -2.14 14.37 -9.42
N VAL A 66 -1.62 13.99 -10.59
CA VAL A 66 -0.41 14.61 -11.15
C VAL A 66 -0.62 16.11 -11.38
N ALA A 67 -1.82 16.51 -11.81
CA ALA A 67 -2.17 17.91 -12.01
C ALA A 67 -2.04 18.69 -10.69
N GLU A 68 -2.68 18.23 -9.61
CA GLU A 68 -2.55 18.86 -8.30
C GLU A 68 -1.12 18.95 -7.78
N ILE A 69 -0.33 17.88 -7.95
CA ILE A 69 1.08 17.86 -7.55
C ILE A 69 1.83 18.94 -8.32
N CYS A 70 1.69 18.99 -9.64
CA CYS A 70 2.34 19.98 -10.49
C CYS A 70 1.90 21.42 -10.14
N ASP A 71 0.62 21.65 -9.90
CA ASP A 71 0.09 22.98 -9.60
C ASP A 71 0.59 23.49 -8.26
N ARG A 72 0.58 22.64 -7.22
CA ARG A 72 1.10 22.99 -5.89
C ARG A 72 2.62 23.15 -5.88
N LEU A 73 3.33 22.31 -6.63
CA LEU A 73 4.78 22.42 -6.77
C LEU A 73 5.18 23.75 -7.42
N LYS A 74 4.53 24.10 -8.55
CA LYS A 74 4.73 25.41 -9.20
C LYS A 74 4.39 26.58 -8.28
N LEU A 75 3.32 26.48 -7.51
CA LEU A 75 2.94 27.51 -6.55
C LEU A 75 4.05 27.73 -5.50
N LEU A 76 4.52 26.65 -4.87
CA LEU A 76 5.59 26.72 -3.86
C LEU A 76 6.88 27.29 -4.44
N GLU A 77 7.28 26.85 -5.63
CA GLU A 77 8.46 27.37 -6.34
C GLU A 77 8.30 28.86 -6.69
N SER A 78 7.11 29.30 -7.08
CA SER A 78 6.84 30.71 -7.40
C SER A 78 6.89 31.64 -6.17
N LEU A 79 6.68 31.09 -4.97
CA LEU A 79 6.86 31.79 -3.70
C LEU A 79 8.34 31.85 -3.27
N GLY A 80 9.26 31.27 -4.05
CA GLY A 80 10.69 31.25 -3.77
C GLY A 80 11.12 30.13 -2.82
N VAL A 81 10.25 29.16 -2.53
CA VAL A 81 10.57 28.02 -1.65
C VAL A 81 11.37 26.97 -2.41
N ASP A 82 12.53 26.55 -1.89
CA ASP A 82 13.27 25.42 -2.45
C ASP A 82 12.63 24.09 -1.99
N VAL A 83 11.95 23.39 -2.89
CA VAL A 83 11.30 22.12 -2.55
C VAL A 83 12.28 20.96 -2.75
N ILE A 84 12.43 20.13 -1.73
CA ILE A 84 13.34 18.97 -1.72
C ILE A 84 12.54 17.72 -1.37
N ALA A 85 12.71 16.65 -2.15
CA ALA A 85 12.12 15.34 -1.84
C ALA A 85 13.20 14.36 -1.40
N ASP A 86 13.21 13.92 -0.15
CA ASP A 86 14.30 13.13 0.45
C ASP A 86 14.49 11.75 -0.20
N LEU A 87 13.41 11.09 -0.64
CA LEU A 87 13.47 9.75 -1.26
C LEU A 87 13.62 9.81 -2.79
N GLN A 88 13.73 11.00 -3.36
CA GLN A 88 13.82 11.23 -4.79
C GLN A 88 14.99 12.18 -5.09
N ASN A 89 15.57 12.11 -6.29
CA ASN A 89 16.62 13.06 -6.66
C ASN A 89 16.00 14.38 -7.16
N TYR A 90 15.19 15.03 -6.32
CA TYR A 90 14.45 16.25 -6.67
C TYR A 90 14.75 17.37 -5.67
N GLN A 91 15.26 18.49 -6.21
CA GLN A 91 15.46 19.74 -5.50
C GLN A 91 15.25 20.90 -6.49
N SER A 92 14.28 21.79 -6.23
CA SER A 92 13.88 22.86 -7.16
C SER A 92 15.07 23.71 -7.62
N SER A 93 15.93 24.16 -6.70
CA SER A 93 17.09 24.99 -7.01
C SER A 93 18.17 24.29 -7.85
N ALA A 94 18.32 22.97 -7.70
CA ALA A 94 19.25 22.17 -8.50
C ALA A 94 18.71 21.97 -9.93
N TRP A 95 17.39 21.85 -10.08
CA TRP A 95 16.74 21.66 -11.37
C TRP A 95 16.77 22.94 -12.22
N GLN A 96 16.67 24.12 -11.60
CA GLN A 96 16.76 25.40 -12.29
C GLN A 96 18.15 25.68 -12.91
N LYS A 97 19.21 25.02 -12.42
CA LYS A 97 20.60 25.23 -12.87
C LYS A 97 21.07 24.27 -13.96
N ARG A 98 20.25 23.28 -14.33
CA ARG A 98 20.61 22.23 -15.30
C ARG A 98 20.24 22.60 -16.73
N GLU A 99 20.81 21.92 -17.72
CA GLU A 99 20.42 22.11 -19.11
C GLU A 99 18.98 21.64 -19.36
N ILE A 100 18.24 22.38 -20.19
CA ILE A 100 16.80 22.16 -20.46
C ILE A 100 16.51 20.73 -20.95
N THR A 101 17.42 20.15 -21.74
CA THR A 101 17.33 18.79 -22.29
C THR A 101 17.42 17.72 -21.21
N GLU A 102 18.35 17.85 -20.27
CA GLU A 102 18.52 16.94 -19.13
C GLU A 102 17.32 17.03 -18.17
N ILE A 103 16.86 18.25 -17.89
CA ILE A 103 15.69 18.51 -17.04
C ILE A 103 14.45 17.82 -17.61
N LYS A 104 14.20 17.90 -18.92
CA LYS A 104 13.04 17.27 -19.55
C LYS A 104 13.04 15.75 -19.41
N ALA A 105 14.21 15.12 -19.57
CA ALA A 105 14.34 13.67 -19.45
C ALA A 105 14.12 13.21 -18.00
N ASP A 106 14.73 13.89 -17.03
CA ASP A 106 14.59 13.56 -15.61
C ASP A 106 13.18 13.87 -15.09
N LEU A 107 12.56 14.98 -15.52
CA LEU A 107 11.16 15.32 -15.22
C LEU A 107 10.20 14.25 -15.75
N SER A 108 10.40 13.82 -16.99
CA SER A 108 9.57 12.78 -17.60
C SER A 108 9.64 11.46 -16.81
N LYS A 109 10.85 11.04 -16.42
CA LYS A 109 11.04 9.86 -15.57
C LYS A 109 10.37 10.01 -14.21
N LEU A 110 10.50 11.18 -13.58
CA LEU A 110 9.88 11.47 -12.29
C LEU A 110 8.34 11.45 -12.37
N LEU A 111 7.75 12.05 -13.39
CA LEU A 111 6.30 12.00 -13.60
C LEU A 111 5.80 10.57 -13.90
N GLN A 112 6.59 9.77 -14.62
CA GLN A 112 6.29 8.35 -14.83
C GLN A 112 6.37 7.54 -13.52
N SER A 113 7.32 7.82 -12.65
CA SER A 113 7.38 7.17 -11.33
C SER A 113 6.20 7.58 -10.46
N VAL A 114 5.84 8.87 -10.44
CA VAL A 114 4.69 9.40 -9.70
C VAL A 114 3.39 8.72 -10.14
N THR A 115 3.13 8.65 -11.44
CA THR A 115 1.92 8.01 -11.98
C THR A 115 1.84 6.53 -11.60
N LYS A 116 2.96 5.81 -11.70
CA LYS A 116 3.05 4.40 -11.30
C LYS A 116 2.81 4.23 -9.79
N SER A 117 3.44 5.04 -8.96
CA SER A 117 3.26 5.04 -7.49
C SER A 117 1.80 5.27 -7.11
N LYS A 118 1.15 6.28 -7.71
CA LYS A 118 -0.27 6.58 -7.47
C LYS A 118 -1.19 5.43 -7.88
N LEU A 119 -0.94 4.80 -9.03
CA LEU A 119 -1.70 3.63 -9.47
C LEU A 119 -1.59 2.47 -8.47
N ILE A 120 -0.37 2.14 -8.04
CA ILE A 120 -0.11 1.09 -7.06
C ILE A 120 -0.80 1.40 -5.74
N ASN A 121 -0.69 2.64 -5.23
CA ASN A 121 -1.33 3.05 -3.99
C ASN A 121 -2.86 2.97 -4.08
N ARG A 122 -3.47 3.36 -5.21
CA ARG A 122 -4.92 3.22 -5.41
C ARG A 122 -5.39 1.77 -5.34
N LEU A 123 -4.63 0.84 -5.92
CA LEU A 123 -4.92 -0.60 -5.82
C LEU A 123 -4.81 -1.10 -4.38
N LYS A 124 -3.73 -0.72 -3.68
CA LYS A 124 -3.53 -1.08 -2.26
C LYS A 124 -4.66 -0.51 -1.38
N GLN A 125 -5.05 0.74 -1.57
CA GLN A 125 -6.18 1.36 -0.86
C GLN A 125 -7.49 0.62 -1.14
N GLY A 126 -7.74 0.20 -2.38
CA GLY A 126 -8.90 -0.63 -2.72
C GLY A 126 -8.90 -1.95 -1.94
N HIS A 127 -7.75 -2.62 -1.82
CA HIS A 127 -7.61 -3.81 -0.99
C HIS A 127 -7.77 -3.53 0.51
N ALA A 128 -7.24 -2.41 1.01
CA ALA A 128 -7.41 -2.00 2.40
C ALA A 128 -8.88 -1.73 2.74
N ARG A 129 -9.61 -1.02 1.88
CA ARG A 129 -11.06 -0.80 2.01
C ARG A 129 -11.85 -2.12 1.99
N ASN A 130 -11.50 -3.04 1.10
CA ASN A 130 -12.12 -4.36 1.07
C ASN A 130 -11.86 -5.15 2.36
N ARG A 131 -10.66 -5.02 2.93
CA ARG A 131 -10.29 -5.65 4.20
C ARG A 131 -11.09 -5.09 5.36
N LEU A 132 -11.24 -3.77 5.44
CA LEU A 132 -12.08 -3.12 6.47
C LEU A 132 -13.55 -3.58 6.38
N LYS A 133 -14.04 -3.83 5.17
CA LYS A 133 -15.37 -4.40 4.91
C LYS A 133 -15.44 -5.93 5.07
N THR A 134 -14.36 -6.58 5.47
CA THR A 134 -14.25 -8.06 5.60
C THR A 134 -14.65 -8.82 4.32
N LEU A 135 -14.43 -8.22 3.14
CA LEU A 135 -14.75 -8.87 1.87
C LEU A 135 -13.72 -9.94 1.53
N PRO A 136 -14.07 -11.01 0.78
CA PRO A 136 -13.10 -11.98 0.33
C PRO A 136 -12.05 -11.36 -0.60
N PRO A 137 -10.76 -11.64 -0.40
CA PRO A 137 -9.70 -11.15 -1.30
C PRO A 137 -9.96 -11.60 -2.75
N PRO A 138 -9.47 -10.86 -3.75
CA PRO A 138 -9.68 -11.21 -5.15
C PRO A 138 -9.08 -12.58 -5.48
N GLY A 139 -9.74 -13.32 -6.38
CA GLY A 139 -9.33 -14.65 -6.82
C GLY A 139 -10.28 -15.77 -6.40
N LYS A 140 -9.84 -17.01 -6.65
CA LYS A 140 -10.60 -18.23 -6.40
C LYS A 140 -10.73 -18.49 -4.90
N ALA A 141 -11.92 -18.89 -4.46
CA ALA A 141 -12.14 -19.34 -3.08
C ALA A 141 -11.28 -20.58 -2.76
N PRO A 142 -10.79 -20.73 -1.51
CA PRO A 142 -10.13 -21.96 -1.07
C PRO A 142 -11.02 -23.19 -1.28
N TYR A 143 -10.41 -24.35 -1.50
CA TYR A 143 -11.14 -25.60 -1.69
C TYR A 143 -12.05 -25.90 -0.48
N GLY A 144 -13.25 -26.46 -0.67
CA GLY A 144 -14.26 -26.54 0.40
C GLY A 144 -15.11 -25.27 0.57
N TYR A 145 -14.74 -24.17 -0.10
CA TYR A 145 -15.52 -22.94 -0.15
C TYR A 145 -15.83 -22.54 -1.59
N ARG A 146 -16.90 -21.78 -1.75
CA ARG A 146 -17.25 -21.04 -2.97
C ARG A 146 -17.32 -19.55 -2.67
N ARG A 147 -17.08 -18.73 -3.70
CA ARG A 147 -17.20 -17.27 -3.57
C ARG A 147 -18.68 -16.90 -3.58
N GLY A 148 -19.15 -16.29 -2.50
CA GLY A 148 -20.41 -15.52 -2.49
C GLY A 148 -20.14 -14.06 -2.86
N GLN A 149 -21.16 -13.22 -2.79
CA GLN A 149 -21.04 -11.80 -3.10
C GLN A 149 -20.04 -11.11 -2.14
N ASP A 150 -20.32 -11.17 -0.84
CA ASP A 150 -19.53 -10.46 0.18
C ASP A 150 -18.82 -11.39 1.18
N LYS A 151 -18.83 -12.70 0.95
CA LYS A 151 -18.21 -13.70 1.84
C LYS A 151 -17.88 -15.00 1.13
N TYR A 152 -17.04 -15.82 1.75
CA TYR A 152 -16.94 -17.23 1.38
C TYR A 152 -18.14 -17.99 1.93
N ILE A 153 -18.69 -18.89 1.10
CA ILE A 153 -19.79 -19.78 1.46
C ILE A 153 -19.25 -21.20 1.44
N ILE A 154 -19.64 -22.03 2.40
CA ILE A 154 -19.25 -23.44 2.42
C ILE A 154 -19.81 -24.14 1.18
N ASP A 155 -18.94 -24.84 0.45
CA ASP A 155 -19.35 -25.68 -0.66
C ASP A 155 -19.69 -27.08 -0.14
N LYS A 156 -20.98 -27.41 -0.12
CA LYS A 156 -21.48 -28.70 0.39
C LYS A 156 -20.86 -29.92 -0.30
N SER A 157 -20.40 -29.78 -1.54
CA SER A 157 -19.81 -30.89 -2.30
C SER A 157 -18.34 -31.14 -1.93
N THR A 158 -17.56 -30.09 -1.65
CA THR A 158 -16.11 -30.20 -1.42
C THR A 158 -15.71 -30.01 0.04
N ALA A 159 -16.52 -29.36 0.86
CA ALA A 159 -16.23 -29.14 2.28
C ALA A 159 -16.04 -30.43 3.09
N PRO A 160 -16.82 -31.52 2.88
CA PRO A 160 -16.60 -32.78 3.59
C PRO A 160 -15.18 -33.34 3.36
N VAL A 161 -14.65 -33.21 2.14
CA VAL A 161 -13.29 -33.69 1.80
C VAL A 161 -12.23 -32.97 2.63
N VAL A 162 -12.37 -31.66 2.80
CA VAL A 162 -11.46 -30.85 3.61
C VAL A 162 -11.62 -31.17 5.09
N LYS A 163 -12.85 -31.33 5.57
CA LYS A 163 -13.13 -31.67 6.97
C LYS A 163 -12.49 -33.00 7.35
N ASP A 164 -12.72 -34.04 6.55
CA ASP A 164 -12.16 -35.37 6.75
C ASP A 164 -10.64 -35.39 6.67
N PHE A 165 -10.04 -34.53 5.83
CA PHE A 165 -8.59 -34.34 5.82
C PHE A 165 -8.07 -33.85 7.18
N PHE A 166 -8.70 -32.82 7.75
CA PHE A 166 -8.31 -32.27 9.06
C PHE A 166 -8.53 -33.29 10.17
N GLU A 167 -9.69 -33.95 10.20
CA GLU A 167 -10.00 -35.00 11.19
C GLU A 167 -8.95 -36.12 11.13
N ARG A 168 -8.60 -36.60 9.93
CA ARG A 168 -7.57 -37.61 9.73
C ARG A 168 -6.19 -37.12 10.19
N PHE A 169 -5.83 -35.88 9.88
CA PHE A 169 -4.56 -35.31 10.32
C PHE A 169 -4.49 -35.19 11.85
N ILE A 170 -5.56 -34.75 12.50
CA ILE A 170 -5.65 -34.61 13.96
C ILE A 170 -5.53 -35.98 14.64
N LEU A 171 -6.22 -37.00 14.12
CA LEU A 171 -6.21 -38.35 14.71
C LEU A 171 -4.84 -39.05 14.62
N PHE A 172 -4.11 -38.86 13.51
CA PHE A 172 -2.90 -39.66 13.23
C PHE A 172 -1.60 -38.86 13.14
N GLY A 173 -1.66 -37.53 13.18
CA GLY A 173 -0.49 -36.64 13.08
C GLY A 173 0.29 -36.71 11.77
N SER A 174 -0.24 -37.38 10.73
CA SER A 174 0.49 -37.64 9.48
C SER A 174 -0.12 -36.91 8.28
N LEU A 175 0.59 -35.90 7.77
CA LEU A 175 0.19 -35.16 6.56
C LEU A 175 0.06 -36.10 5.35
N ARG A 176 1.06 -36.96 5.11
CA ARG A 176 1.02 -37.92 3.99
C ARG A 176 -0.07 -38.97 4.19
N GLY A 177 -0.32 -39.38 5.43
CA GLY A 177 -1.44 -40.27 5.78
C GLY A 177 -2.79 -39.66 5.45
N ALA A 178 -3.02 -38.40 5.83
CA ALA A 178 -4.24 -37.66 5.52
C ALA A 178 -4.44 -37.47 4.00
N VAL A 179 -3.39 -37.15 3.25
CA VAL A 179 -3.46 -37.05 1.78
C VAL A 179 -3.82 -38.39 1.13
N ARG A 180 -3.13 -39.47 1.53
CA ARG A 180 -3.41 -40.82 0.99
C ARG A 180 -4.84 -41.27 1.32
N TYR A 181 -5.35 -40.87 2.48
CA TYR A 181 -6.72 -41.15 2.88
C TYR A 181 -7.74 -40.49 1.93
N LEU A 182 -7.51 -39.24 1.53
CA LEU A 182 -8.39 -38.56 0.57
C LEU A 182 -8.44 -39.24 -0.79
N GLU A 183 -7.28 -39.70 -1.27
CA GLU A 183 -7.20 -40.44 -2.53
C GLU A 183 -8.01 -41.75 -2.45
N LYS A 184 -7.87 -42.50 -1.35
CA LYS A 184 -8.60 -43.76 -1.17
C LYS A 184 -10.11 -43.59 -1.00
N ARG A 185 -10.54 -42.59 -0.20
CA ARG A 185 -11.96 -42.41 0.14
C ARG A 185 -12.73 -41.62 -0.91
N TYR A 186 -12.12 -40.59 -1.49
CA TYR A 186 -12.80 -39.65 -2.37
C TYR A 186 -12.27 -39.66 -3.82
N GLY A 187 -11.25 -40.49 -4.12
CA GLY A 187 -10.54 -40.42 -5.40
C GLY A 187 -9.75 -39.12 -5.61
N LYS A 188 -9.67 -38.27 -4.58
CA LYS A 188 -9.11 -36.91 -4.69
C LYS A 188 -7.59 -36.94 -4.50
N LYS A 189 -6.87 -36.92 -5.62
CA LYS A 189 -5.40 -36.82 -5.62
C LYS A 189 -4.96 -35.38 -5.38
N ILE A 190 -4.19 -35.15 -4.33
CA ILE A 190 -3.55 -33.87 -4.02
C ILE A 190 -2.08 -34.08 -3.67
N ALA A 191 -1.24 -33.08 -3.95
CA ALA A 191 0.14 -33.10 -3.48
C ALA A 191 0.19 -32.88 -1.95
N PRO A 192 1.20 -33.42 -1.24
CA PRO A 192 1.42 -33.11 0.18
C PRO A 192 1.55 -31.61 0.47
N SER A 193 2.09 -30.83 -0.47
CA SER A 193 2.16 -29.36 -0.39
C SER A 193 0.76 -28.72 -0.33
N THR A 194 -0.21 -29.22 -1.09
CA THR A 194 -1.60 -28.77 -1.02
C THR A 194 -2.22 -29.08 0.34
N GLY A 195 -1.97 -30.27 0.89
CA GLY A 195 -2.41 -30.62 2.25
C GLY A 195 -1.78 -29.71 3.30
N LYS A 196 -0.47 -29.43 3.21
CA LYS A 196 0.21 -28.46 4.10
C LYS A 196 -0.38 -27.06 3.97
N ASN A 197 -0.72 -26.63 2.76
CA ASN A 197 -1.40 -25.36 2.52
C ASN A 197 -2.79 -25.32 3.17
N TRP A 198 -3.53 -26.43 3.19
CA TRP A 198 -4.80 -26.47 3.93
C TRP A 198 -4.58 -26.29 5.44
N LEU A 199 -3.62 -27.02 6.02
CA LEU A 199 -3.31 -26.93 7.46
C LEU A 199 -2.88 -25.53 7.91
N THR A 200 -2.19 -24.78 7.04
CA THR A 200 -1.61 -23.47 7.39
C THR A 200 -2.43 -22.29 6.88
N ASN A 201 -3.46 -22.51 6.08
CA ASN A 201 -4.27 -21.43 5.55
C ASN A 201 -5.31 -20.98 6.60
N PRO A 202 -5.24 -19.72 7.05
CA PRO A 202 -6.11 -19.23 8.11
C PRO A 202 -7.59 -19.20 7.72
N VAL A 203 -7.94 -19.29 6.42
CA VAL A 203 -9.33 -19.41 5.96
C VAL A 203 -10.06 -20.63 6.53
N TYR A 204 -9.36 -21.74 6.76
CA TYR A 204 -9.98 -22.92 7.37
C TYR A 204 -10.22 -22.77 8.88
N ARG A 205 -9.81 -21.64 9.49
CA ARG A 205 -10.08 -21.27 10.89
C ARG A 205 -11.04 -20.08 11.01
N GLY A 206 -11.59 -19.60 9.89
CA GLY A 206 -12.55 -18.48 9.87
C GLY A 206 -11.96 -17.12 9.48
N ASP A 207 -10.66 -17.02 9.25
CA ASP A 207 -10.02 -15.75 8.86
C ASP A 207 -10.07 -15.50 7.35
N LEU A 208 -9.79 -14.27 6.91
CA LEU A 208 -9.52 -13.96 5.50
C LEU A 208 -8.02 -13.79 5.24
N LYS A 209 -7.50 -14.47 4.21
CA LYS A 209 -6.10 -14.38 3.81
C LYS A 209 -5.90 -13.40 2.67
N TYR A 210 -5.65 -12.14 3.00
CA TYR A 210 -5.14 -11.16 2.03
C TYR A 210 -3.65 -11.39 1.77
N LYS A 211 -3.17 -11.06 0.57
CA LYS A 211 -1.73 -10.94 0.33
C LYS A 211 -1.18 -9.84 1.27
N LYS A 212 -0.04 -10.12 1.90
CA LYS A 212 0.75 -9.09 2.57
C LYS A 212 1.40 -8.22 1.51
#